data_AF-A0AAY4BA23-F1
#
_entry.id   AF-A0AAY4BA23-F1
#
_cell.length_a   1.000
_cell.length_b   1.000
_cell.length_c   1.000
_cell.angle_alpha   90.00
_cell.angle_beta   90.00
_cell.angle_gamma   90.00
#
_symmetry.space_group_name_H-M   'P 1'
#
loop_
_entity.id
_entity.type
_entity.pdbx_description
1 polymer ?
#
loop_
_entity_poly.entity_id
_entity_poly.type
_entity_poly.pdbx_seq_one_letter_code
_entity_poly.pdbx_strand_id
1 'polypeptide(L)'
;MSPVLLLLALLSAAVRSAAVGRSWGTLYPRSLATNPWEKRDSGRDGDYLTGIKRLRRLYCNVGIGFHLQVSPDGKITGVHTENRYSLLEISTVERGVVTLFGVQSGLFVAMNSKGKLYGSSHFNNECKFKENLLSNNYNAYESSAHPGMYIGLSKTGRTKKGNRVTPAMTVTHFLPRI
;
A
#
# COMPACT_ATOMS: atom_id res chain seq x y z
N MET A 1 21.79 -50.21 50.76
CA MET A 1 21.42 -50.55 49.37
C MET A 1 22.59 -50.13 48.50
N SER A 2 23.25 -51.11 47.89
CA SER A 2 24.43 -50.97 47.03
C SER A 2 24.03 -50.38 45.65
N PRO A 3 24.97 -50.25 44.70
CA PRO A 3 25.75 -49.08 44.28
C PRO A 3 25.20 -48.53 42.94
N VAL A 4 25.64 -47.43 42.33
CA VAL A 4 26.73 -47.39 41.33
C VAL A 4 27.16 -45.91 41.19
N LEU A 5 28.29 -45.61 41.80
CA LEU A 5 29.21 -44.56 41.38
C LEU A 5 30.12 -45.18 40.31
N LEU A 6 29.95 -44.77 39.07
CA LEU A 6 30.95 -44.80 38.00
C LEU A 6 30.85 -43.41 37.35
N LEU A 7 31.89 -42.64 37.10
CA LEU A 7 33.31 -42.87 37.23
C LEU A 7 33.96 -41.48 37.20
N LEU A 8 34.80 -41.26 38.21
CA LEU A 8 35.99 -40.41 38.29
C LEU A 8 36.44 -39.56 37.08
N ALA A 9 36.98 -38.38 37.44
CA ALA A 9 38.28 -37.82 37.02
C ALA A 9 38.40 -37.19 35.61
N LEU A 10 39.13 -36.09 35.35
CA LEU A 10 40.06 -35.21 36.08
C LEU A 10 40.35 -33.97 35.20
N LEU A 11 40.64 -32.81 35.83
CA LEU A 11 41.64 -31.76 35.47
C LEU A 11 41.61 -31.15 34.05
N SER A 12 41.77 -29.86 33.75
CA SER A 12 42.28 -28.60 34.34
C SER A 12 41.89 -27.53 33.27
N ALA A 13 41.80 -26.22 33.45
CA ALA A 13 42.42 -25.28 34.36
C ALA A 13 41.53 -24.01 34.40
N ALA A 14 41.61 -23.29 35.50
CA ALA A 14 41.09 -21.94 35.62
C ALA A 14 41.79 -20.99 34.62
N VAL A 15 41.08 -19.96 34.15
CA VAL A 15 41.53 -18.54 34.16
C VAL A 15 40.49 -17.62 33.49
N ARG A 16 39.88 -16.78 34.35
CA ARG A 16 39.53 -15.35 34.23
C ARG A 16 38.34 -14.84 33.36
N SER A 17 37.37 -14.29 34.11
CA SER A 17 36.56 -13.07 33.91
C SER A 17 36.18 -12.58 32.51
N ALA A 18 34.87 -12.40 32.27
CA ALA A 18 34.25 -11.07 32.26
C ALA A 18 32.72 -11.11 32.06
N ALA A 19 32.05 -10.25 32.83
CA ALA A 19 30.86 -9.46 32.48
C ALA A 19 29.49 -10.14 32.21
N VAL A 20 28.59 -9.82 33.14
CA VAL A 20 27.13 -9.77 33.06
C VAL A 20 26.63 -9.13 31.75
N GLY A 21 25.59 -9.72 31.15
CA GLY A 21 24.83 -9.10 30.06
C GLY A 21 23.49 -9.79 29.79
N ARG A 22 22.47 -9.47 30.59
CA ARG A 22 21.07 -9.84 30.29
C ARG A 22 20.56 -8.96 29.14
N SER A 23 20.42 -9.53 27.94
CA SER A 23 19.85 -8.83 26.79
C SER A 23 18.32 -8.89 26.81
N TRP A 24 17.69 -7.79 27.22
CA TRP A 24 16.27 -7.50 27.04
C TRP A 24 16.04 -6.90 25.64
N GLY A 25 16.30 -7.68 24.59
CA GLY A 25 16.34 -7.18 23.20
C GLY A 25 15.21 -7.59 22.27
N THR A 26 14.27 -8.45 22.67
CA THR A 26 13.39 -9.14 21.69
C THR A 26 11.90 -8.79 21.77
N LEU A 27 11.54 -7.62 22.31
CA LEU A 27 10.14 -7.15 22.32
C LEU A 27 9.96 -5.80 21.63
N TYR A 28 10.53 -5.65 20.43
CA TYR A 28 10.15 -4.54 19.54
C TYR A 28 9.23 -5.05 18.43
N PRO A 29 8.00 -4.50 18.29
CA PRO A 29 7.13 -4.83 17.17
C PRO A 29 7.77 -4.41 15.84
N ARG A 30 7.62 -5.26 14.82
CA ARG A 30 8.18 -5.13 13.45
C ARG A 30 7.71 -3.88 12.68
N SER A 31 6.92 -3.02 13.30
CA SER A 31 6.36 -1.77 12.77
C SER A 31 7.35 -0.60 12.75
N LEU A 32 8.57 -0.77 13.29
CA LEU A 32 9.64 0.24 13.26
C LEU A 32 10.83 -0.16 12.36
N ALA A 33 10.65 -1.14 11.46
CA ALA A 33 11.64 -1.34 10.41
C ALA A 33 11.63 -0.10 9.51
N THR A 34 12.53 0.84 9.76
CA THR A 34 12.81 1.98 8.90
C THR A 34 13.20 1.43 7.54
N ASN A 35 12.35 1.66 6.55
CA ASN A 35 12.60 1.25 5.18
C ASN A 35 13.90 1.92 4.72
N PRO A 36 14.90 1.20 4.17
CA PRO A 36 16.19 1.77 3.72
C PRO A 36 16.12 2.80 2.59
N TRP A 37 14.94 3.35 2.30
CA TRP A 37 14.62 4.17 1.15
C TRP A 37 14.20 5.60 1.51
N GLU A 38 14.34 5.98 2.78
CA GLU A 38 14.08 7.33 3.30
C GLU A 38 15.08 8.40 2.81
N LYS A 39 15.93 8.08 1.82
CA LYS A 39 16.77 9.04 1.12
C LYS A 39 16.34 9.17 -0.34
N ARG A 40 15.26 9.91 -0.57
CA ARG A 40 15.07 10.64 -1.83
C ARG A 40 14.62 12.05 -1.50
N ASP A 41 15.52 12.99 -1.81
CA ASP A 41 15.30 14.44 -1.88
C ASP A 41 13.94 14.77 -2.50
N SER A 42 13.17 15.69 -1.90
CA SER A 42 12.11 16.43 -2.61
C SER A 42 11.43 17.47 -1.70
N GLY A 43 11.97 18.69 -1.68
CA GLY A 43 11.45 19.85 -0.92
C GLY A 43 10.07 20.39 -1.34
N ARG A 44 9.19 19.59 -1.95
CA ARG A 44 7.78 19.94 -2.25
C ARG A 44 6.79 18.76 -2.14
N ASP A 45 7.27 17.55 -1.96
CA ASP A 45 6.47 16.33 -1.87
C ASP A 45 6.24 15.89 -0.40
N GLY A 46 6.68 16.68 0.57
CA GLY A 46 6.59 16.36 1.99
C GLY A 46 5.17 16.36 2.56
N ASP A 47 4.25 17.15 2.00
CA ASP A 47 2.95 17.38 2.63
C ASP A 47 2.02 16.15 2.60
N TYR A 48 2.12 15.29 1.59
CA TYR A 48 1.33 14.05 1.54
C TYR A 48 1.85 12.94 2.46
N LEU A 49 3.01 13.13 3.10
CA LEU A 49 3.65 12.13 3.95
C LEU A 49 3.17 12.14 5.41
N THR A 50 2.35 13.12 5.81
CA THR A 50 1.94 13.32 7.22
C THR A 50 0.74 12.49 7.65
N GLY A 51 -0.05 11.96 6.70
CA GLY A 51 -1.25 11.17 6.99
C GLY A 51 -0.99 9.67 7.22
N ILE A 52 -1.99 8.96 7.77
CA ILE A 52 -1.94 7.50 7.92
C ILE A 52 -1.77 6.86 6.54
N LYS A 53 -0.71 6.06 6.42
CA LYS A 53 -0.37 5.29 5.22
C LYS A 53 -0.84 3.85 5.36
N ARG A 54 -1.45 3.33 4.30
CA ARG A 54 -1.93 1.94 4.26
C ARG A 54 -1.58 1.31 2.92
N LEU A 55 -0.85 0.21 2.98
CA LEU A 55 -0.55 -0.63 1.83
C LEU A 55 -1.73 -1.54 1.53
N ARG A 56 -2.36 -1.36 0.37
CA ARG A 56 -3.55 -2.12 -0.04
C ARG A 56 -3.53 -2.39 -1.54
N ARG A 57 -4.33 -3.36 -1.96
CA ARG A 57 -4.74 -3.56 -3.36
C ARG A 57 -6.20 -3.15 -3.48
N LEU A 58 -6.55 -2.43 -4.54
CA LEU A 58 -7.94 -2.05 -4.81
C LEU A 58 -8.58 -3.05 -5.75
N TYR A 59 -9.39 -3.96 -5.21
CA TYR A 59 -10.08 -5.00 -5.98
C TYR A 59 -11.47 -4.55 -6.43
N CYS A 60 -11.73 -4.62 -7.73
CA CYS A 60 -13.04 -4.36 -8.32
C CYS A 60 -13.67 -5.68 -8.77
N ASN A 61 -14.83 -6.01 -8.18
CA ASN A 61 -15.55 -7.25 -8.48
C ASN A 61 -16.41 -7.11 -9.76
N VAL A 62 -15.75 -7.01 -10.91
CA VAL A 62 -16.40 -6.95 -12.23
C VAL A 62 -15.78 -7.94 -13.20
N GLY A 63 -16.60 -8.59 -14.03
CA GLY A 63 -16.11 -9.64 -14.93
C GLY A 63 -15.51 -10.79 -14.13
N ILE A 64 -14.23 -11.09 -14.35
CA ILE A 64 -13.47 -12.08 -13.56
C ILE A 64 -12.87 -11.49 -12.27
N GLY A 65 -13.09 -10.20 -12.00
CA GLY A 65 -12.50 -9.47 -10.88
C GLY A 65 -11.09 -8.99 -11.20
N PHE A 66 -10.78 -7.75 -10.81
CA PHE A 66 -9.52 -7.09 -11.15
C PHE A 66 -8.99 -6.23 -10.01
N HIS A 67 -7.67 -6.27 -9.80
CA HIS A 67 -6.94 -5.33 -8.96
C HIS A 67 -6.46 -4.16 -9.80
N LEU A 68 -6.64 -2.94 -9.30
CA LEU A 68 -6.07 -1.74 -9.94
C LEU A 68 -4.54 -1.86 -9.98
N GLN A 69 -3.96 -1.62 -11.16
CA GLN A 69 -2.55 -1.71 -11.45
C GLN A 69 -2.03 -0.39 -11.98
N VAL A 70 -0.87 0.04 -11.46
CA VAL A 70 -0.11 1.19 -11.95
C VAL A 70 1.16 0.67 -12.60
N SER A 71 1.22 0.67 -13.93
CA SER A 71 2.37 0.18 -14.68
C SER A 71 3.50 1.23 -14.75
N PRO A 72 4.77 0.83 -14.95
CA PRO A 72 5.91 1.75 -15.08
C PRO A 72 5.80 2.74 -16.25
N ASP A 73 5.05 2.38 -17.29
CA ASP A 73 4.77 3.23 -18.46
C ASP A 73 3.71 4.32 -18.17
N GLY A 74 3.22 4.41 -16.93
CA GLY A 74 2.16 5.33 -16.53
C GLY A 74 0.75 4.89 -16.92
N LYS A 75 0.59 3.66 -17.44
CA LYS A 75 -0.73 3.13 -17.77
C LYS A 75 -1.41 2.59 -16.52
N ILE A 76 -2.69 2.95 -16.38
CA ILE A 76 -3.58 2.39 -15.34
C ILE A 76 -4.50 1.35 -15.97
N THR A 77 -4.51 0.14 -15.41
CA THR A 77 -5.36 -0.99 -15.84
C THR A 77 -5.80 -1.82 -14.64
N GLY A 78 -6.66 -2.81 -14.88
CA GLY A 78 -6.98 -3.89 -13.94
C GLY A 78 -6.24 -5.17 -14.31
N VAL A 79 -5.76 -5.90 -13.31
CA VAL A 79 -5.16 -7.24 -13.46
C VAL A 79 -5.90 -8.25 -12.60
N HIS A 80 -6.18 -9.43 -13.13
CA HIS A 80 -6.92 -10.45 -12.39
C HIS A 80 -6.10 -10.98 -11.20
N THR A 81 -4.92 -11.53 -11.49
CA THR A 81 -3.97 -12.01 -10.50
C THR A 81 -3.13 -10.86 -9.95
N GLU A 82 -3.02 -10.79 -8.63
CA GLU A 82 -2.21 -9.79 -7.95
C GLU A 82 -0.75 -9.85 -8.42
N ASN A 83 -0.12 -8.68 -8.53
CA ASN A 83 1.30 -8.56 -8.86
C ASN A 83 1.94 -7.36 -8.16
N ARG A 84 3.25 -7.17 -8.33
CA ARG A 84 4.01 -6.07 -7.72
C ARG A 84 3.48 -4.67 -8.06
N TYR A 85 2.88 -4.49 -9.24
CA TYR A 85 2.33 -3.21 -9.72
C TYR A 85 0.89 -2.93 -9.25
N SER A 86 0.25 -3.91 -8.61
CA SER A 86 -1.10 -3.77 -8.01
C SER A 86 -1.09 -3.31 -6.56
N LEU A 87 0.09 -3.25 -5.92
CA LEU A 87 0.24 -2.79 -4.55
C LEU A 87 0.30 -1.26 -4.51
N LEU A 88 -0.65 -0.66 -3.78
CA LEU A 88 -0.77 0.78 -3.64
C LEU A 88 -0.51 1.21 -2.19
N GLU A 89 0.22 2.29 -2.02
CA GLU A 89 0.22 3.08 -0.80
C GLU A 89 -0.95 4.07 -0.90
N ILE A 90 -1.91 3.94 -0.01
CA ILE A 90 -3.01 4.90 0.14
C ILE A 90 -2.66 5.83 1.29
N SER A 91 -2.55 7.12 1.00
CA SER A 91 -2.14 8.13 1.97
C SER A 91 -3.21 9.23 2.06
N THR A 92 -3.59 9.59 3.28
CA THR A 92 -4.59 10.65 3.51
C THR A 92 -3.92 12.01 3.34
N VAL A 93 -4.51 12.88 2.52
CA VAL A 93 -4.02 14.25 2.31
C VAL A 93 -4.93 15.30 2.96
N GLU A 94 -6.23 15.04 2.99
CA GLU A 94 -7.23 15.87 3.65
C GLU A 94 -8.34 14.96 4.19
N ARG A 95 -9.27 15.48 5.00
CA ARG A 95 -10.36 14.66 5.55
C ARG A 95 -11.17 14.00 4.43
N GLY A 96 -11.13 12.67 4.36
CA GLY A 96 -11.81 11.88 3.34
C GLY A 96 -11.18 11.93 1.94
N VAL A 97 -10.03 12.60 1.78
CA VAL A 97 -9.32 12.70 0.50
C VAL A 97 -7.99 11.96 0.62
N VAL A 98 -7.72 11.11 -0.36
CA VAL A 98 -6.54 10.25 -0.40
C VAL A 98 -5.78 10.41 -1.70
N THR A 99 -4.50 10.05 -1.65
CA THR A 99 -3.70 9.72 -2.83
C THR A 99 -3.57 8.20 -2.95
N LEU A 100 -3.36 7.73 -4.18
CA LEU A 100 -3.10 6.33 -4.49
C LEU A 100 -1.74 6.25 -5.19
N PHE A 101 -0.72 5.76 -4.51
CA PHE A 101 0.63 5.68 -5.03
C PHE A 101 1.02 4.24 -5.35
N GLY A 102 1.36 3.97 -6.61
CA GLY A 102 1.88 2.67 -7.03
C GLY A 102 3.27 2.44 -6.45
N VAL A 103 3.37 1.63 -5.40
CA VAL A 103 4.63 1.41 -4.65
C VAL A 103 5.77 0.98 -5.58
N GLN A 104 5.45 0.09 -6.51
CA GLN A 104 6.44 -0.48 -7.40
C GLN A 104 6.77 0.41 -8.61
N SER A 105 5.78 1.12 -9.16
CA SER A 105 5.99 1.99 -10.32
C SER A 105 6.59 3.34 -9.93
N GLY A 106 6.40 3.77 -8.67
CA GLY A 106 6.77 5.10 -8.22
C GLY A 106 5.88 6.21 -8.77
N LEU A 107 4.64 5.88 -9.14
CA LEU A 107 3.71 6.82 -9.79
C LEU A 107 2.40 6.97 -8.99
N PHE A 108 1.89 8.18 -8.90
CA PHE A 108 0.55 8.46 -8.40
C PHE A 108 -0.50 8.10 -9.45
N VAL A 109 -1.60 7.49 -9.03
CA VAL A 109 -2.82 7.48 -9.85
C VAL A 109 -3.33 8.92 -9.94
N ALA A 110 -3.63 9.37 -11.15
CA ALA A 110 -4.20 10.69 -11.40
C ALA A 110 -5.32 10.59 -12.44
N MET A 111 -6.23 11.58 -12.42
CA MET A 111 -7.33 11.67 -13.39
C MET A 111 -7.40 13.07 -13.99
N ASN A 112 -7.29 13.15 -15.31
CA ASN A 112 -7.39 14.42 -16.01
C ASN A 112 -8.83 14.88 -16.25
N SER A 113 -8.97 16.12 -16.75
CA SER A 113 -10.26 16.75 -17.05
C SER A 113 -11.13 16.03 -18.09
N LYS A 114 -10.55 15.10 -18.88
CA LYS A 114 -11.28 14.23 -19.81
C LYS A 114 -11.74 12.92 -19.16
N GLY A 115 -11.54 12.76 -17.85
CA GLY A 115 -11.82 11.57 -17.07
C GLY A 115 -10.86 10.41 -17.36
N LYS A 116 -9.70 10.63 -17.99
CA LYS A 116 -8.74 9.56 -18.28
C LYS A 116 -7.80 9.38 -17.09
N LEU A 117 -7.69 8.14 -16.62
CA LEU A 117 -6.69 7.75 -15.63
C LEU A 117 -5.30 7.62 -16.24
N TYR A 118 -4.29 8.09 -15.50
CA TYR A 118 -2.89 8.00 -15.87
C TYR A 118 -2.01 7.94 -14.61
N GLY A 119 -0.76 7.50 -14.77
CA GLY A 119 0.27 7.55 -13.74
C GLY A 119 1.05 8.86 -13.82
N SER A 120 1.08 9.62 -12.72
CA SER A 120 1.84 10.86 -12.59
C SER A 120 3.12 10.63 -11.78
N SER A 121 4.26 11.14 -12.26
CA SER A 121 5.53 11.12 -11.52
C SER A 121 5.60 12.14 -10.39
N HIS A 122 4.75 13.17 -10.44
CA HIS A 122 4.70 14.24 -9.46
C HIS A 122 3.31 14.33 -8.84
N PHE A 123 3.27 14.63 -7.55
CA PHE A 123 2.02 14.91 -6.87
C PHE A 123 1.41 16.23 -7.38
N ASN A 124 0.11 16.22 -7.65
CA ASN A 124 -0.65 17.39 -8.07
C ASN A 124 -2.14 17.24 -7.70
N ASN A 125 -2.96 18.23 -8.03
CA ASN A 125 -4.39 18.22 -7.69
C ASN A 125 -5.18 17.07 -8.36
N GLU A 126 -4.75 16.58 -9.52
CA GLU A 126 -5.39 15.44 -10.21
C GLU A 126 -5.10 14.09 -9.53
N CYS A 127 -4.16 14.05 -8.59
CA CYS A 127 -3.81 12.86 -7.79
C CYS A 127 -4.68 12.68 -6.54
N LYS A 128 -5.58 13.62 -6.26
CA LYS A 128 -6.43 13.65 -5.06
C LYS A 128 -7.80 13.02 -5.35
N PHE A 129 -8.19 12.02 -4.56
CA PHE A 129 -9.48 11.35 -4.67
C PHE A 129 -10.25 11.36 -3.35
N LYS A 130 -11.53 11.71 -3.38
CA LYS A 130 -12.44 11.50 -2.25
C LYS A 130 -12.76 10.01 -2.15
N GLU A 131 -12.43 9.39 -1.02
CA GLU A 131 -12.75 8.00 -0.73
C GLU A 131 -14.11 7.94 -0.01
N ASN A 132 -15.12 7.48 -0.73
CA ASN A 132 -16.49 7.40 -0.22
C ASN A 132 -16.86 5.93 0.05
N LEU A 133 -17.25 5.61 1.28
CA LEU A 133 -17.83 4.32 1.62
C LEU A 133 -19.25 4.21 1.06
N LEU A 134 -19.52 3.15 0.32
CA LEU A 134 -20.81 2.85 -0.26
C LEU A 134 -21.64 1.94 0.65
N SER A 135 -22.95 1.88 0.41
CA SER A 135 -23.89 1.06 1.19
C SER A 135 -23.61 -0.44 1.17
N ASN A 136 -22.86 -0.92 0.17
CA ASN A 136 -22.44 -2.32 0.04
C ASN A 136 -21.05 -2.60 0.64
N ASN A 137 -20.49 -1.68 1.42
CA ASN A 137 -19.17 -1.76 2.05
C ASN A 137 -17.97 -1.77 1.09
N TYR A 138 -18.18 -1.39 -0.17
CA TYR A 138 -17.09 -1.03 -1.10
C TYR A 138 -16.81 0.47 -1.02
N ASN A 139 -15.65 0.89 -1.49
CA ASN A 139 -15.32 2.29 -1.67
C ASN A 139 -15.49 2.71 -3.13
N ALA A 140 -15.90 3.96 -3.34
CA ALA A 140 -15.76 4.68 -4.60
C ALA A 140 -14.73 5.80 -4.44
N TYR A 141 -13.96 6.05 -5.50
CA TYR A 141 -12.92 7.09 -5.53
C TYR A 141 -13.30 8.15 -6.54
N GLU A 142 -13.72 9.32 -6.06
CA GLU A 142 -14.12 10.47 -6.87
C GLU A 142 -12.95 11.44 -7.04
N SER A 143 -12.71 11.97 -8.24
CA SER A 143 -11.68 12.99 -8.44
C SER A 143 -12.02 14.25 -7.64
N SER A 144 -11.08 14.74 -6.84
CA SER A 144 -11.24 16.01 -6.13
C SER A 144 -11.18 17.20 -7.09
N ALA A 145 -10.30 17.14 -8.10
CA ALA A 145 -10.16 18.18 -9.13
C ALA A 145 -11.34 18.22 -10.12
N HIS A 146 -12.00 17.07 -10.34
CA HIS A 146 -13.11 16.93 -11.29
C HIS A 146 -14.30 16.21 -10.62
N PRO A 147 -15.08 16.92 -9.78
CA PRO A 147 -16.22 16.33 -9.08
C PRO A 147 -17.21 15.63 -10.02
N GLY A 148 -17.78 14.53 -9.56
CA GLY A 148 -18.65 13.65 -10.33
C GLY A 148 -17.93 12.66 -11.26
N MET A 149 -16.59 12.70 -11.34
CA MET A 149 -15.80 11.70 -12.08
C MET A 149 -15.19 10.66 -11.15
N TYR A 150 -15.36 9.37 -11.48
CA TYR A 150 -14.94 8.27 -10.61
C TYR A 150 -13.89 7.36 -11.26
N ILE A 151 -13.01 6.79 -10.44
CA ILE A 151 -12.17 5.66 -10.88
C ILE A 151 -13.11 4.51 -11.24
N GLY A 152 -12.86 3.84 -12.37
CA GLY A 152 -13.64 2.67 -12.74
C GLY A 152 -12.94 1.73 -13.70
N LEU A 153 -13.22 0.43 -13.55
CA LEU A 153 -12.71 -0.65 -14.40
C LEU A 153 -13.86 -1.34 -15.15
N SER A 154 -13.66 -1.62 -16.43
CA SER A 154 -14.59 -2.42 -17.22
C SER A 154 -14.55 -3.89 -16.80
N LYS A 155 -15.55 -4.66 -17.27
CA LYS A 155 -15.57 -6.13 -17.15
C LYS A 155 -14.35 -6.83 -17.80
N THR A 156 -13.56 -6.11 -18.59
CA THR A 156 -12.34 -6.58 -19.26
C THR A 156 -11.05 -6.04 -18.62
N GLY A 157 -11.15 -5.39 -17.45
CA GLY A 157 -10.00 -4.82 -16.74
C GLY A 157 -9.44 -3.54 -17.35
N ARG A 158 -10.12 -2.92 -18.32
CA ARG A 158 -9.70 -1.62 -18.88
C ARG A 158 -10.29 -0.48 -18.07
N THR A 159 -9.57 0.62 -17.95
CA THR A 159 -10.12 1.82 -17.30
C THR A 159 -11.28 2.40 -18.11
N LYS A 160 -12.30 2.87 -17.39
CA LYS A 160 -13.39 3.66 -17.96
C LYS A 160 -13.08 5.14 -17.79
N LYS A 161 -13.64 5.98 -18.66
CA LYS A 161 -13.58 7.44 -18.47
C LYS A 161 -14.43 7.82 -17.25
N GLY A 162 -13.86 8.61 -16.34
CA GLY A 162 -14.50 8.98 -15.09
C GLY A 162 -15.85 9.70 -15.27
N ASN A 163 -15.99 10.49 -16.33
CA ASN A 163 -17.26 11.15 -16.68
C ASN A 163 -18.31 10.23 -17.31
N ARG A 164 -18.06 8.92 -17.41
CA ARG A 164 -18.98 7.91 -17.96
C ARG A 164 -19.34 6.83 -16.95
N VAL A 165 -19.04 7.07 -15.68
CA VAL A 165 -19.31 6.14 -14.58
C VAL A 165 -19.85 6.90 -13.38
N THR A 166 -20.67 6.24 -12.58
CA THR A 166 -21.28 6.79 -11.37
C THR A 166 -21.15 5.79 -10.23
N PRO A 167 -21.25 6.21 -8.96
CA PRO A 167 -21.12 5.31 -7.80
C PRO A 167 -22.24 4.27 -7.71
N ALA A 168 -23.33 4.42 -8.46
CA ALA A 168 -24.37 3.39 -8.60
C ALA A 168 -23.90 2.18 -9.44
N MET A 169 -22.85 2.34 -10.24
CA MET A 169 -22.35 1.29 -11.12
C MET A 169 -21.24 0.48 -10.44
N THR A 170 -21.36 -0.85 -10.43
CA THR A 170 -20.37 -1.74 -9.79
C THR A 170 -18.94 -1.61 -10.34
N VAL A 171 -18.78 -1.08 -11.55
CA VAL A 171 -17.48 -0.76 -12.17
C VAL A 171 -16.65 0.27 -11.40
N THR A 172 -17.25 1.01 -10.46
CA THR A 172 -16.55 1.98 -9.60
C THR A 172 -16.38 1.49 -8.16
N HIS A 173 -16.79 0.25 -7.86
CA HIS A 173 -16.76 -0.30 -6.51
C HIS A 173 -15.43 -1.02 -6.30
N PHE A 174 -14.65 -0.55 -5.32
CA PHE A 174 -13.35 -1.12 -4.99
C PHE A 174 -13.31 -1.55 -3.53
N LEU A 175 -12.85 -2.77 -3.29
CA LEU A 175 -12.58 -3.33 -1.98
C LEU A 175 -11.08 -3.23 -1.70
N PRO A 176 -10.65 -2.47 -0.68
CA PRO A 176 -9.26 -2.49 -0.23
C PRO A 176 -8.90 -3.84 0.39
N ARG A 177 -7.92 -4.54 -0.18
CA ARG A 177 -7.39 -5.85 0.27
C ARG A 177 -5.93 -5.72 0.72
N ILE A 178 -5.47 -6.62 1.61
CA ILE A 178 -4.06 -6.71 2.06
C ILE A 178 -3.26 -7.55 1.06
#